data_AF-A0A2H0SR22-F1
#
_entry.id   AF-A0A2H0SR22-F1
#
_cell.length_a   1.000
_cell.length_b   1.000
_cell.length_c   1.000
_cell.angle_alpha   90.00
_cell.angle_beta   90.00
_cell.angle_gamma   90.00
#
_symmetry.space_group_name_H-M   'P 1'
#
loop_
_entity.id
_entity.type
_entity.pdbx_description
1 polymer ?
#
loop_
_entity_poly.entity_id
_entity_poly.type
_entity_poly.pdbx_seq_one_letter_code
_entity_poly.pdbx_strand_id
1 'polypeptide(L)'
;MISAQLAYNFFVMKFILFSGVLVFVSIVFFSISKIPSVTAADPTCQNFSRPLLFGINPGGNVGNMYQAISNVGGTATKLVLNWDLSERNHGTYNFAQLDADTKEAEKYKLALTVL
;
A
#
# COMPACT_ATOMS: atom_id res chain seq x y z
N MET A 1 -17.14 0.91 -58.55
CA MET A 1 -16.90 -0.15 -57.54
C MET A 1 -15.54 -0.04 -56.80
N ILE A 2 -14.59 0.81 -57.23
CA ILE A 2 -13.25 0.94 -56.62
C ILE A 2 -13.24 1.74 -55.30
N SER A 3 -14.17 2.68 -55.10
CA SER A 3 -14.18 3.56 -53.91
C SER A 3 -14.53 2.85 -52.60
N ALA A 4 -15.45 1.87 -52.64
CA ALA A 4 -15.87 1.12 -51.45
C ALA A 4 -14.76 0.18 -50.95
N GLN A 5 -14.00 -0.43 -51.87
CA GLN A 5 -12.88 -1.31 -51.53
C GLN A 5 -11.71 -0.54 -50.88
N LEU A 6 -11.40 0.66 -51.39
CA LEU A 6 -10.38 1.53 -50.78
C LEU A 6 -10.80 2.01 -49.38
N ALA A 7 -12.07 2.37 -49.20
CA ALA A 7 -12.60 2.77 -47.89
C ALA A 7 -12.54 1.61 -46.87
N TYR A 8 -12.89 0.39 -47.30
CA TYR A 8 -12.79 -0.81 -46.47
C TYR A 8 -11.34 -1.10 -46.06
N ASN A 9 -10.39 -1.08 -47.00
CA ASN A 9 -8.98 -1.31 -46.71
C ASN A 9 -8.40 -0.26 -45.74
N PHE A 10 -8.82 1.00 -45.87
CA PHE A 10 -8.40 2.08 -44.96
C PHE A 10 -9.00 1.92 -43.55
N PHE A 11 -10.25 1.47 -43.46
CA PHE A 11 -10.90 1.16 -42.19
C PHE A 11 -10.23 -0.03 -41.48
N VAL A 12 -9.95 -1.12 -42.22
CA VAL A 12 -9.26 -2.30 -41.69
C VAL A 12 -7.86 -1.95 -41.19
N MET A 13 -7.11 -1.14 -41.93
CA MET A 13 -5.77 -0.70 -41.50
C MET A 13 -5.81 0.11 -40.20
N LYS A 14 -6.78 1.03 -40.07
CA LYS A 14 -6.98 1.80 -38.82
C LYS A 14 -7.39 0.92 -37.64
N PHE A 15 -8.25 -0.07 -37.88
CA PHE A 15 -8.70 -1.00 -36.84
C PHE A 15 -7.54 -1.89 -36.32
N ILE A 16 -6.69 -2.38 -37.23
CA ILE A 16 -5.50 -3.17 -36.86
C ILE A 16 -4.51 -2.33 -36.06
N LEU A 17 -4.23 -1.10 -36.49
CA LEU A 17 -3.35 -0.18 -35.77
C LEU A 17 -3.88 0.13 -34.37
N PHE A 18 -5.17 0.45 -34.25
CA PHE A 18 -5.80 0.76 -32.96
C PHE A 18 -5.81 -0.45 -32.01
N SER A 19 -6.11 -1.64 -32.53
CA SER A 19 -6.07 -2.89 -31.76
C SER A 19 -4.65 -3.20 -31.26
N GLY A 20 -3.64 -3.01 -32.12
CA GLY A 20 -2.24 -3.21 -31.74
C GLY A 20 -1.78 -2.25 -30.64
N VAL A 21 -2.16 -0.97 -30.73
CA VAL A 21 -1.83 0.04 -29.71
C VAL A 21 -2.50 -0.30 -28.37
N LEU A 22 -3.77 -0.71 -28.37
CA LEU A 22 -4.48 -1.09 -27.14
C LEU A 22 -3.85 -2.30 -26.46
N VAL A 23 -3.45 -3.32 -27.23
CA VAL A 23 -2.75 -4.50 -26.70
C VAL A 23 -1.40 -4.10 -26.11
N PHE A 24 -0.64 -3.26 -26.80
CA PHE A 24 0.65 -2.76 -26.29
C PHE A 24 0.50 -1.96 -25.00
N VAL A 25 -0.46 -1.02 -24.94
CA VAL A 25 -0.74 -0.23 -23.73
C VAL A 25 -1.18 -1.14 -22.58
N SER A 26 -1.99 -2.15 -22.85
CA SER A 26 -2.42 -3.12 -21.84
C SER A 26 -1.22 -3.90 -21.29
N ILE A 27 -0.34 -4.43 -22.15
CA ILE A 27 0.87 -5.17 -21.73
C ILE A 27 1.80 -4.27 -20.91
N VAL A 28 2.02 -3.02 -21.34
CA VAL A 28 2.84 -2.05 -20.59
C VAL A 28 2.21 -1.76 -19.23
N PHE A 29 0.89 -1.52 -19.17
CA PHE A 29 0.18 -1.28 -17.93
C PHE A 29 0.24 -2.49 -16.98
N PHE A 30 0.05 -3.71 -17.46
CA PHE A 30 0.18 -4.94 -16.66
C PHE A 30 1.62 -5.19 -16.19
N SER A 31 2.63 -4.88 -17.02
CA SER A 31 4.04 -5.06 -16.67
C SER A 31 4.52 -4.06 -15.62
N ILE A 32 3.95 -2.85 -15.62
CA ILE A 32 4.22 -1.81 -14.61
C ILE A 32 3.39 -2.06 -13.34
N SER A 33 2.17 -2.60 -13.48
CA SER A 33 1.28 -2.97 -12.38
C SER A 33 1.69 -4.30 -11.75
N LYS A 34 2.92 -4.41 -11.26
CA LYS A 34 3.27 -5.42 -10.26
C LYS A 34 2.62 -5.05 -8.93
N ILE A 35 1.31 -5.23 -8.85
CA ILE A 35 0.59 -5.21 -7.57
C ILE A 35 1.05 -6.47 -6.83
N PRO A 36 1.73 -6.36 -5.67
CA PRO A 36 2.13 -7.54 -4.92
C PRO A 36 0.87 -8.30 -4.47
N SER A 37 0.72 -9.53 -4.95
CA SER A 37 -0.33 -10.45 -4.53
C SER A 37 -0.23 -10.69 -3.02
N VAL A 38 -1.24 -10.28 -2.26
CA VAL A 38 -1.34 -10.59 -0.83
C VAL A 38 -1.79 -12.04 -0.70
N THR A 39 -0.83 -12.98 -0.79
CA THR A 39 -1.13 -14.42 -0.68
C THR A 39 -1.11 -14.83 0.80
N ALA A 40 -2.19 -15.47 1.25
CA ALA A 40 -2.29 -16.06 2.59
C ALA A 40 -1.11 -17.02 2.86
N ALA A 41 -0.68 -17.10 4.12
CA ALA A 41 0.52 -17.83 4.53
C ALA A 41 0.46 -19.32 4.16
N ASP A 42 1.32 -19.75 3.23
CA ASP A 42 1.72 -21.14 3.11
C ASP A 42 2.75 -21.45 4.22
N PRO A 43 2.49 -22.43 5.11
CA PRO A 43 3.38 -22.78 6.22
C PRO A 43 4.68 -23.47 5.79
N THR A 44 4.89 -23.79 4.51
CA THR A 44 6.09 -24.50 4.01
C THR A 44 7.20 -23.59 3.49
N CYS A 45 6.94 -22.28 3.35
CA CYS A 45 7.92 -21.33 2.83
C CYS A 45 8.87 -20.82 3.94
N GLN A 46 10.04 -21.43 4.09
CA GLN A 46 11.07 -21.09 5.09
C GLN A 46 11.82 -19.76 4.87
N ASN A 47 11.44 -18.92 3.91
CA ASN A 47 12.24 -17.72 3.55
C ASN A 47 11.41 -16.51 3.11
N PHE A 48 10.26 -16.27 3.74
CA PHE A 48 9.58 -14.97 3.62
C PHE A 48 9.60 -14.23 4.95
N SER A 49 10.34 -13.12 4.97
CA SER A 49 10.35 -12.05 5.96
C SER A 49 8.97 -11.36 6.01
N ARG A 50 7.94 -12.09 6.45
CA ARG A 50 6.63 -11.48 6.71
C ARG A 50 6.79 -10.49 7.86
N PRO A 51 6.43 -9.21 7.71
CA PRO A 51 6.45 -8.28 8.82
C PRO A 51 5.52 -8.83 9.90
N LEU A 52 6.08 -9.23 11.05
CA LEU A 52 5.28 -9.53 12.22
C LEU A 52 4.60 -8.23 12.63
N LEU A 53 3.29 -8.15 12.39
CA LEU A 53 2.48 -6.98 12.69
C LEU A 53 2.11 -7.01 14.17
N PHE A 54 2.74 -6.14 14.95
CA PHE A 54 2.40 -5.96 16.36
C PHE A 54 1.55 -4.70 16.53
N GLY A 55 0.34 -4.85 17.07
CA GLY A 55 -0.52 -3.72 17.40
C GLY A 55 -0.13 -3.12 18.74
N ILE A 56 0.12 -1.81 18.78
CA ILE A 56 0.31 -1.08 20.04
C ILE A 56 -0.98 -0.33 20.36
N ASN A 57 -1.46 -0.49 21.58
CA ASN A 57 -2.58 0.28 22.11
C ASN A 57 -1.99 1.51 22.84
N PRO A 58 -2.32 2.74 22.42
CA PRO A 58 -1.65 3.98 22.87
C PRO A 58 -1.89 4.39 24.34
N GLY A 59 -2.35 3.47 25.20
CA GLY A 59 -2.56 3.73 26.63
C GLY A 59 -1.36 3.43 27.54
N GLY A 60 -0.26 2.89 27.01
CA GLY A 60 0.93 2.46 27.78
C GLY A 60 2.20 3.25 27.47
N ASN A 61 3.33 2.91 28.12
CA ASN A 61 4.64 3.51 27.86
C ASN A 61 5.18 3.07 26.48
N VAL A 62 4.77 3.81 25.44
CA VAL A 62 4.89 3.44 24.02
C VAL A 62 6.34 3.27 23.56
N GLY A 63 7.29 4.03 24.12
CA GLY A 63 8.71 3.94 23.75
C GLY A 63 9.32 2.56 23.99
N ASN A 64 9.01 1.93 25.14
CA ASN A 64 9.47 0.58 25.45
C ASN A 64 8.82 -0.49 24.55
N MET A 65 7.63 -0.22 24.01
CA MET A 65 6.90 -1.15 23.15
C MET A 65 7.50 -1.20 21.74
N TYR A 66 7.86 -0.06 21.14
CA TYR A 66 8.53 -0.06 19.83
C TYR A 66 9.91 -0.73 19.87
N GLN A 67 10.67 -0.47 20.93
CA GLN A 67 11.94 -1.14 21.15
C GLN A 67 11.75 -2.66 21.29
N ALA A 68 10.75 -3.10 22.07
CA ALA A 68 10.45 -4.52 22.22
C ALA A 68 10.05 -5.19 20.89
N ILE A 69 9.22 -4.52 20.07
CA ILE A 69 8.83 -4.99 18.74
C ILE A 69 10.05 -5.14 17.83
N SER A 70 10.93 -4.14 17.82
CA SER A 70 12.16 -4.19 17.03
C SER A 70 13.08 -5.33 17.50
N ASN A 71 13.23 -5.50 18.82
CA ASN A 71 14.07 -6.54 19.42
C ASN A 71 13.63 -7.97 19.09
N VAL A 72 12.33 -8.20 18.87
CA VAL A 72 11.80 -9.52 18.43
C VAL A 72 11.80 -9.69 16.90
N GLY A 73 12.41 -8.76 16.16
CA GLY A 73 12.48 -8.79 14.70
C GLY A 73 11.20 -8.30 14.00
N GLY A 74 10.31 -7.60 14.73
CA GLY A 74 9.18 -6.91 14.12
C GLY A 74 9.67 -5.79 13.21
N THR A 75 9.06 -5.67 12.04
CA THR A 75 9.40 -4.64 11.04
C THR A 75 8.25 -3.68 10.78
N ALA A 76 7.09 -3.89 11.42
CA ALA A 76 5.91 -3.06 11.28
C ALA A 76 5.08 -3.04 12.57
N THR A 77 4.41 -1.91 12.80
CA THR A 77 3.51 -1.72 13.93
C THR A 77 2.31 -0.87 13.54
N LYS A 78 1.24 -1.01 14.32
CA LYS A 78 -0.02 -0.30 14.10
C LYS A 78 -0.24 0.71 15.23
N LEU A 79 -0.60 1.92 14.84
CA LEU A 79 -1.10 2.97 15.71
C LEU A 79 -2.61 3.11 15.54
N VAL A 80 -3.33 3.14 16.66
CA VAL A 80 -4.78 3.39 16.69
C VAL A 80 -5.00 4.85 17.04
N LEU A 81 -5.64 5.60 16.14
CA LEU A 81 -6.06 6.96 16.42
C LEU A 81 -7.32 6.92 17.28
N ASN A 82 -7.22 7.43 18.51
CA ASN A 82 -8.41 7.65 19.31
C ASN A 82 -9.03 9.00 18.93
N TRP A 83 -10.14 8.96 18.19
CA TRP A 83 -10.83 10.16 17.71
C TRP A 83 -11.33 11.03 18.85
N ASP A 84 -11.88 10.45 19.91
CA ASP A 84 -12.40 11.18 21.08
C ASP A 84 -11.31 11.99 21.81
N LEU A 85 -10.06 11.50 21.76
CA LEU A 85 -8.91 12.22 22.31
C LEU A 85 -8.33 13.24 21.32
N SER A 86 -8.43 12.97 20.03
CA SER A 86 -7.90 13.81 18.95
C SER A 86 -8.80 15.01 18.68
N GLU A 87 -10.11 14.86 18.88
CA GLU A 87 -11.13 15.91 18.71
C GLU A 87 -11.95 16.05 20.02
N ARG A 88 -11.28 16.42 21.12
CA ARG A 88 -11.96 16.60 22.42
C ARG A 88 -13.08 17.63 22.39
N ASN A 89 -12.92 18.66 21.55
CA ASN A 89 -13.95 19.65 21.26
C ASN A 89 -14.16 19.66 19.74
N HIS A 90 -15.41 19.67 19.29
CA HIS A 90 -15.74 19.68 17.87
C HIS A 90 -15.00 20.79 17.12
N GLY A 91 -14.27 20.43 16.05
CA GLY A 91 -13.45 21.32 15.25
C GLY A 91 -12.10 21.71 15.86
N THR A 92 -11.73 21.18 17.03
CA THR A 92 -10.41 21.36 17.64
C THR A 92 -9.63 20.05 17.59
N TYR A 93 -8.60 20.01 16.75
CA TYR A 93 -7.80 18.81 16.54
C TYR A 93 -6.46 18.86 17.28
N ASN A 94 -6.09 17.76 17.94
CA ASN A 94 -4.80 17.58 18.57
C ASN A 94 -4.21 16.22 18.21
N PHE A 95 -3.20 16.24 17.33
CA PHE A 95 -2.47 15.05 16.89
C PHE A 95 -1.06 14.94 17.50
N ALA A 96 -0.72 15.76 18.50
CA ALA A 96 0.64 15.81 19.05
C ALA A 96 1.13 14.45 19.57
N GLN A 97 0.23 13.64 20.15
CA GLN A 97 0.56 12.28 20.60
C GLN A 97 0.84 11.34 19.42
N LEU A 98 0.01 11.39 18.37
CA LEU A 98 0.22 10.61 17.15
C LEU A 98 1.55 10.95 16.49
N ASP A 99 1.90 12.24 16.42
CA ASP A 99 3.17 12.72 15.87
C ASP A 99 4.36 12.22 16.69
N ALA A 100 4.24 12.25 18.03
CA ALA A 100 5.27 11.75 18.94
C ALA A 100 5.48 10.24 18.78
N ASP A 101 4.39 9.47 18.71
CA ASP A 101 4.43 8.03 18.56
C ASP A 101 4.98 7.61 17.19
N THR A 102 4.66 8.37 16.14
CA THR A 102 5.20 8.17 14.79
C THR A 102 6.71 8.37 14.76
N LYS A 103 7.19 9.49 15.34
CA LYS A 103 8.62 9.79 15.44
C LYS A 103 9.38 8.75 16.26
N GLU A 104 8.75 8.20 17.30
CA GLU A 104 9.38 7.17 18.11
C GLU A 104 9.51 5.85 17.34
N ALA A 105 8.47 5.41 16.63
CA ALA A 105 8.53 4.21 15.78
C ALA A 105 9.53 4.34 14.62
N GLU A 106 9.70 5.54 14.04
CA GLU A 106 10.72 5.81 13.02
C GLU A 106 12.15 5.53 13.52
N LYS A 107 12.46 5.84 14.79
CA LYS A 107 13.79 5.55 15.38
C LYS A 107 14.13 4.06 15.32
N TYR A 108 13.13 3.19 15.38
CA TYR A 108 13.28 1.73 15.33
C TYR A 108 13.07 1.14 13.94
N LYS A 109 12.95 1.99 12.90
CA LYS A 109 12.74 1.60 11.49
C LYS A 109 11.50 0.72 11.29
N LEU A 110 10.47 0.92 12.09
CA LEU A 110 9.20 0.20 11.97
C LEU A 110 8.31 0.88 10.93
N ALA A 111 7.74 0.09 10.00
CA ALA A 111 6.67 0.57 9.15
C ALA A 111 5.39 0.80 9.96
N LEU A 112 4.74 1.95 9.80
CA LEU A 112 3.55 2.33 10.56
C LEU A 112 2.29 2.22 9.72
N THR A 113 1.23 1.70 10.33
CA THR A 113 -0.14 1.80 9.82
C THR A 113 -1.00 2.56 10.84
N VAL A 114 -1.66 3.63 10.40
CA VAL A 114 -2.60 4.41 11.22
C VAL A 114 -4.02 3.93 10.91
N LEU A 115 -4.82 3.70 11.94
CA LEU A 115 -6.20 3.20 11.87
C LEU A 115 -7.14 4.02 12.75
#